data_AF-A0A1I4PQB7-F1
#
_entry.id   AF-A0A1I4PQB7-F1
#
_cell.length_a   1.000
_cell.length_b   1.000
_cell.length_c   1.000
_cell.angle_alpha   90.00
_cell.angle_beta   90.00
_cell.angle_gamma   90.00
#
_symmetry.space_group_name_H-M   'P 1'
#
loop_
_entity.id
_entity.type
_entity.pdbx_description
1 polymer ?
#
loop_
_entity_poly.entity_id
_entity_poly.type
_entity_poly.pdbx_seq_one_letter_code
_entity_poly.pdbx_strand_id
1 'polypeptide(L)'
;MNIILERILRRSCCKIGIFLIIILVIMVFSGFMMYYIEGKNNGFSTIVLAVYWAFTTLITVGYGDITPQTGSGRTIAILLQTLGYTLFIIPVIVVLYEIVNAFLDEFTRTGNKDT
;
A
#
# COMPACT_ATOMS: atom_id res chain seq x y z
N MET A 1 -4.10 -18.82 23.67
CA MET A 1 -3.35 -17.68 23.10
C MET A 1 -3.21 -17.80 21.58
N ASN A 2 -2.62 -18.89 21.04
CA ASN A 2 -2.45 -19.08 19.58
C ASN A 2 -3.77 -19.11 18.77
N ILE A 3 -4.82 -19.76 19.26
CA ILE A 3 -6.10 -19.91 18.53
C ILE A 3 -6.84 -18.56 18.34
N ILE A 4 -6.68 -17.62 19.27
CA ILE A 4 -7.30 -16.29 19.18
C ILE A 4 -6.53 -15.43 18.18
N LEU A 5 -5.19 -15.49 18.22
CA LEU A 5 -4.33 -14.79 17.27
C LEU A 5 -4.55 -15.26 15.82
N GLU A 6 -4.68 -16.57 15.60
CA GLU A 6 -4.98 -17.13 14.27
C GLU A 6 -6.34 -16.67 13.73
N ARG A 7 -7.37 -16.60 14.59
CA ARG A 7 -8.69 -16.09 14.20
C ARG A 7 -8.68 -14.61 13.82
N ILE A 8 -7.88 -13.80 14.53
CA ILE A 8 -7.74 -12.37 14.25
C ILE A 8 -7.03 -12.17 12.91
N LEU A 9 -5.85 -12.79 12.73
CA LEU A 9 -5.09 -12.71 11.47
C LEU A 9 -5.93 -13.15 10.27
N ARG A 10 -6.66 -14.26 10.38
CA ARG A 10 -7.52 -14.75 9.28
C ARG A 10 -8.68 -13.81 8.94
N ARG A 11 -9.17 -13.01 9.89
CA ARG A 11 -10.20 -11.97 9.63
C ARG A 11 -9.61 -10.72 8.98
N SER A 12 -8.41 -10.31 9.38
CA SER A 12 -7.72 -9.12 8.85
C SER A 12 -7.12 -9.36 7.47
N CYS A 13 -6.71 -10.60 7.16
CA CYS A 13 -6.06 -10.97 5.91
C CYS A 13 -6.90 -10.65 4.66
N CYS A 14 -8.23 -10.81 4.69
CA CYS A 14 -9.05 -10.44 3.54
C CYS A 14 -9.05 -8.93 3.29
N LYS A 15 -9.15 -8.12 4.35
CA LYS A 15 -9.13 -6.65 4.25
C LYS A 15 -7.77 -6.15 3.75
N ILE A 16 -6.69 -6.66 4.34
CA ILE A 16 -5.32 -6.36 3.95
C ILE A 16 -5.04 -6.86 2.53
N GLY A 17 -5.55 -8.04 2.16
CA GLY A 17 -5.41 -8.62 0.82
C GLY A 17 -6.05 -7.75 -0.26
N ILE A 18 -7.28 -7.27 -0.04
CA ILE A 18 -7.95 -6.34 -0.97
C ILE A 18 -7.12 -5.05 -1.12
N PHE A 19 -6.61 -4.52 0.00
CA PHE A 19 -5.76 -3.33 -0.02
C PHE A 19 -4.46 -3.54 -0.82
N LEU A 20 -3.78 -4.67 -0.65
CA LEU A 20 -2.58 -5.02 -1.42
C LEU A 20 -2.88 -5.19 -2.92
N ILE A 21 -4.04 -5.74 -3.27
CA ILE A 21 -4.46 -5.85 -4.68
C ILE A 21 -4.66 -4.45 -5.29
N ILE A 22 -5.29 -3.52 -4.56
CA ILE A 22 -5.46 -2.13 -5.02
C ILE A 22 -4.09 -1.48 -5.27
N ILE A 23 -3.14 -1.64 -4.35
CA ILE A 23 -1.76 -1.14 -4.52
C ILE A 23 -1.13 -1.74 -5.78
N LEU A 24 -1.23 -3.05 -5.97
CA LEU A 24 -0.66 -3.73 -7.12
C LEU A 24 -1.24 -3.19 -8.43
N VAL A 25 -2.56 -2.97 -8.49
CA VAL A 25 -3.23 -2.39 -9.65
C VAL A 25 -2.71 -0.98 -9.94
N ILE A 26 -2.56 -0.13 -8.92
CA ILE A 26 -2.01 1.22 -9.07
C ILE A 26 -0.57 1.17 -9.59
N MET A 27 0.28 0.31 -9.03
CA MET A 27 1.68 0.16 -9.47
C MET A 27 1.78 -0.29 -10.93
N VAL A 28 0.99 -1.30 -11.33
CA VAL A 28 0.98 -1.80 -12.71
C VAL A 28 0.46 -0.73 -13.67
N PHE A 29 -0.61 -0.03 -13.30
CA PHE A 29 -1.20 1.02 -14.12
C PHE A 29 -0.25 2.22 -14.29
N SER A 30 0.35 2.71 -13.21
CA SER A 30 1.34 3.79 -13.26
C SER A 30 2.59 3.36 -14.02
N GLY A 31 3.09 2.14 -13.81
CA GLY A 31 4.21 1.60 -14.58
C GLY A 31 3.92 1.53 -16.08
N PHE A 32 2.72 1.09 -16.47
CA PHE A 32 2.30 1.08 -17.87
C PHE A 32 2.25 2.48 -18.48
N MET A 33 1.70 3.46 -17.76
CA MET A 33 1.67 4.86 -18.20
C MET A 33 3.08 5.43 -18.40
N MET A 34 3.99 5.15 -17.47
CA MET A 34 5.39 5.58 -17.57
C MET A 34 6.13 4.92 -18.72
N TYR A 35 5.92 3.62 -18.92
CA TYR A 35 6.45 2.90 -20.08
C TYR A 35 6.01 3.54 -21.40
N TYR A 36 4.76 3.97 -21.49
CA TYR A 36 4.23 4.61 -22.70
C TYR A 36 4.73 6.04 -22.91
N ILE A 37 4.80 6.84 -21.83
CA ILE A 37 5.15 8.28 -21.91
C ILE A 37 6.65 8.52 -22.02
N GLU A 38 7.45 7.82 -21.21
CA GLU A 38 8.90 8.02 -21.15
C GLU A 38 9.65 7.10 -22.11
N GLY A 39 9.14 5.87 -22.29
CA GLY A 39 9.72 4.88 -23.19
C GLY A 39 11.17 4.50 -22.89
N LYS A 40 11.80 3.83 -23.85
CA LYS A 40 13.15 3.28 -23.71
C LYS A 40 14.25 4.34 -23.52
N ASN A 41 14.05 5.54 -24.06
CA ASN A 41 15.05 6.61 -24.03
C ASN A 41 15.35 7.11 -22.61
N ASN A 42 14.37 7.02 -21.70
CA ASN A 42 14.47 7.57 -20.34
C ASN A 42 14.54 6.46 -19.28
N GLY A 43 15.00 5.26 -19.66
CA GLY A 43 15.19 4.13 -18.73
C GLY A 43 13.94 3.25 -18.56
N PHE A 44 12.77 3.63 -19.06
CA PHE A 44 11.54 2.82 -19.02
C PHE A 44 11.50 1.81 -20.18
N SER A 45 12.52 0.96 -20.25
CA SER A 45 12.76 0.03 -21.37
C SER A 45 11.85 -1.20 -21.40
N THR A 46 11.33 -1.62 -20.25
CA THR A 46 10.41 -2.76 -20.10
C THR A 46 9.33 -2.43 -19.09
N ILE A 47 8.18 -3.11 -19.19
CA ILE A 47 7.08 -2.94 -18.24
C ILE A 47 7.50 -3.31 -16.81
N VAL A 48 8.33 -4.35 -16.65
CA VAL A 48 8.83 -4.80 -15.34
C VAL A 48 9.62 -3.69 -14.67
N LEU A 49 10.48 -3.01 -15.43
CA LEU A 49 11.31 -1.93 -14.92
C LEU A 49 10.48 -0.69 -14.57
N ALA A 50 9.44 -0.40 -15.36
CA ALA A 50 8.51 0.69 -15.07
C ALA A 50 7.64 0.42 -13.83
N VAL A 51 7.23 -0.83 -13.61
CA VAL A 51 6.53 -1.26 -12.39
C VAL A 51 7.46 -1.23 -11.18
N TYR A 52 8.73 -1.60 -11.34
CA TYR A 52 9.75 -1.45 -10.30
C TYR A 52 9.92 0.03 -9.88
N TRP A 53 9.97 0.95 -10.85
CA TRP A 53 9.96 2.37 -10.56
C TRP A 53 8.71 2.77 -9.77
N ALA A 54 7.52 2.38 -10.25
CA ALA A 54 6.26 2.69 -9.57
C ALA A 54 6.21 2.11 -8.14
N PHE A 55 6.77 0.91 -7.93
CA PHE A 55 6.89 0.29 -6.62
C PHE A 55 7.73 1.16 -5.68
N THR A 56 8.98 1.45 -6.05
CA THR A 56 9.93 2.19 -5.20
C THR A 56 9.49 3.63 -4.93
N THR A 57 8.84 4.27 -5.90
CA THR A 57 8.24 5.61 -5.75
C THR A 57 7.04 5.57 -4.80
N LEU A 58 6.11 4.61 -4.96
CA LEU A 58 4.92 4.52 -4.11
C LEU A 58 5.28 4.29 -2.63
N ILE A 59 6.27 3.43 -2.36
CA ILE A 59 6.75 3.18 -0.99
C ILE A 59 7.72 4.25 -0.48
N THR A 60 7.90 5.34 -1.22
CA THR A 60 8.75 6.49 -0.87
C THR A 60 10.25 6.19 -0.74
N VAL A 61 10.73 5.03 -1.21
CA VAL A 61 12.15 4.68 -1.25
C VAL A 61 12.88 5.48 -2.32
N GLY A 62 12.36 5.47 -3.56
CA GLY A 62 12.85 6.29 -4.67
C GLY A 62 14.37 6.25 -4.88
N TYR A 63 14.93 5.11 -5.27
CA TYR A 63 16.38 4.95 -5.47
C TYR A 63 17.01 5.94 -6.45
N GLY A 64 16.21 6.48 -7.38
CA GLY A 64 16.67 7.49 -8.35
C GLY A 64 17.47 6.92 -9.53
N ASP A 65 17.60 5.60 -9.61
CA ASP A 65 18.17 4.87 -10.75
C ASP A 65 17.35 5.05 -12.04
N ILE A 66 16.05 5.24 -11.91
CA ILE A 66 15.13 5.54 -13.00
C ILE A 66 14.23 6.68 -12.59
N THR A 67 14.09 7.71 -13.45
CA THR A 67 13.30 8.88 -13.13
C THR A 67 12.61 9.47 -14.38
N PRO A 68 11.38 9.99 -14.24
CA PRO A 68 10.68 10.69 -15.32
C PRO A 68 11.45 11.93 -15.78
N GLN A 69 11.69 12.06 -17.09
CA GLN A 69 12.31 13.25 -17.67
C GLN A 69 11.28 14.17 -18.30
N THR A 70 10.14 13.64 -18.76
CA THR A 70 9.09 14.43 -19.40
C THR A 70 8.25 15.20 -18.40
N GLY A 71 7.66 16.33 -18.83
CA GLY A 71 6.75 17.12 -17.98
C GLY A 71 5.53 16.31 -17.52
N SER A 72 4.93 15.53 -18.41
CA SER A 72 3.80 14.64 -18.12
C SER A 72 4.19 13.50 -17.17
N GLY A 73 5.35 12.87 -17.36
CA GLY A 73 5.86 11.83 -16.47
C GLY A 73 6.12 12.36 -15.05
N ARG A 74 6.63 13.59 -14.92
CA ARG A 74 6.80 14.26 -13.63
C ARG A 74 5.48 14.56 -12.94
N THR A 75 4.45 14.98 -13.68
CA THR A 75 3.09 15.15 -13.10
C THR A 75 2.55 13.83 -12.54
N ILE A 76 2.71 12.73 -13.28
CA ILE A 76 2.30 11.39 -12.81
C ILE A 76 3.09 11.00 -11.56
N ALA A 77 4.39 11.25 -11.52
CA ALA A 77 5.23 10.94 -10.37
C ALA A 77 4.80 11.71 -9.11
N ILE A 78 4.48 13.00 -9.22
CA ILE A 78 3.97 13.79 -8.10
C ILE A 78 2.67 13.20 -7.57
N LEU A 79 1.72 12.87 -8.46
CA LEU A 79 0.45 12.25 -8.07
C LEU A 79 0.66 10.88 -7.40
N LEU A 80 1.54 10.05 -7.96
CA LEU A 80 1.86 8.73 -7.41
C LEU A 80 2.49 8.83 -6.02
N GLN A 81 3.40 9.79 -5.82
CA GLN A 81 4.03 10.03 -4.52
C GLN A 81 3.01 10.47 -3.46
N THR A 82 2.09 11.38 -3.81
CA THR A 82 1.01 11.82 -2.90
C THR A 82 0.10 10.66 -2.53
N LEU A 83 -0.28 9.81 -3.49
CA LEU A 83 -1.08 8.61 -3.25
C LEU A 83 -0.37 7.61 -2.33
N GLY A 84 0.94 7.44 -2.49
CA GLY A 84 1.75 6.55 -1.65
C GLY A 84 1.60 6.85 -0.15
N TYR A 85 1.66 8.12 0.25
CA TYR A 85 1.47 8.53 1.64
C TYR A 85 0.09 8.18 2.18
N THR A 86 -0.98 8.43 1.41
CA THR A 86 -2.35 8.12 1.84
C THR A 86 -2.56 6.61 1.97
N LEU A 87 -2.01 5.83 1.04
CA LEU A 87 -2.12 4.37 1.07
C LEU A 87 -1.39 3.78 2.27
N PHE A 88 -0.19 4.26 2.61
CA PHE A 88 0.58 3.72 3.74
C PHE A 88 -0.13 3.83 5.10
N ILE A 89 -1.01 4.82 5.27
CA ILE A 89 -1.75 5.05 6.52
C ILE A 89 -2.87 4.02 6.73
N ILE A 90 -3.52 3.56 5.66
CA ILE A 90 -4.68 2.64 5.73
C ILE A 90 -4.39 1.33 6.49
N PRO A 91 -3.32 0.56 6.20
CA PRO A 91 -3.07 -0.70 6.89
C PRO A 91 -2.79 -0.48 8.39
N VAL A 92 -2.11 0.61 8.74
CA VAL A 92 -1.85 0.99 10.13
C VAL A 92 -3.16 1.25 10.87
N ILE A 93 -4.09 1.99 10.27
CA ILE A 93 -5.40 2.26 10.85
C ILE A 93 -6.22 0.97 11.01
N VAL A 94 -6.24 0.08 10.01
CA VAL A 94 -7.00 -1.17 10.07
C VAL A 94 -6.53 -2.04 11.24
N VAL A 95 -5.21 -2.18 11.40
CA VAL A 95 -4.62 -2.94 12.52
C VAL A 95 -4.90 -2.26 13.86
N LEU A 96 -4.73 -0.94 13.96
CA LEU A 96 -5.01 -0.19 15.18
C LEU A 96 -6.47 -0.32 15.61
N TYR A 97 -7.41 -0.23 14.67
CA TYR A 97 -8.83 -0.39 14.91
C TYR A 97 -9.15 -1.78 15.48
N GLU A 98 -8.53 -2.83 14.96
CA GLU A 98 -8.73 -4.19 15.46
C GLU A 98 -8.13 -4.39 16.86
N ILE A 99 -6.98 -3.77 17.15
CA ILE A 99 -6.38 -3.79 18.50
C ILE A 99 -7.27 -3.07 19.51
N VAL A 100 -7.74 -1.85 19.19
CA VAL A 100 -8.61 -1.06 20.08
C VAL A 100 -9.90 -1.81 20.37
N ASN A 101 -10.53 -2.41 19.36
CA ASN A 101 -11.75 -3.20 19.58
C ASN A 101 -11.50 -4.44 20.44
N ALA A 102 -10.39 -5.16 20.23
CA ALA A 102 -10.05 -6.31 21.07
C ALA A 102 -9.88 -5.92 22.55
N PHE A 103 -9.30 -4.76 22.81
CA PHE A 103 -9.13 -4.23 24.17
C PHE A 103 -10.45 -3.78 24.80
N LEU A 104 -11.32 -3.12 24.04
CA LEU A 104 -12.66 -2.73 24.51
C LEU A 104 -13.56 -3.95 24.78
N ASP A 105 -13.47 -4.98 23.94
CA ASP A 105 -14.17 -6.25 24.16
C ASP A 105 -13.71 -6.94 25.46
N GLU A 106 -12.43 -6.81 25.84
CA GLU A 106 -11.93 -7.38 27.08
C GLU A 106 -12.49 -6.65 28.32
N PHE A 107 -12.57 -5.32 28.29
CA PHE A 107 -13.18 -4.53 29.37
C PHE A 107 -14.68 -4.78 29.57
N THR A 108 -15.43 -4.87 28.47
CA THR A 108 -16.86 -5.17 28.55
C THR A 108 -17.10 -6.57 29.11
N ARG A 109 -16.19 -7.52 28.86
CA ARG A 109 -16.28 -8.89 29.38
C ARG A 109 -15.88 -9.04 30.84
N THR A 110 -14.98 -8.20 31.36
CA THR A 110 -14.60 -8.18 32.78
C THR A 110 -15.63 -7.44 33.63
N GLY A 111 -16.13 -6.28 33.17
CA GLY A 111 -17.19 -5.54 33.87
C GLY A 111 -18.51 -6.32 34.02
N ASN A 112 -18.79 -7.26 33.12
CA ASN A 112 -19.98 -8.13 33.19
C ASN A 112 -19.79 -9.37 34.09
N LYS A 113 -18.60 -9.62 34.64
CA LYS A 113 -18.36 -10.75 35.56
C LYS A 113 -18.45 -10.38 37.04
N ASP A 114 -18.51 -9.08 37.34
CA ASP A 114 -18.50 -8.55 38.71
C ASP A 114 -19.90 -8.11 39.19
N THR A 115 -20.94 -8.38 38.38
CA THR A 115 -22.38 -8.28 38.70
C THR A 115 -23.02 -9.66 38.63
#